data_AF-A0A934GFH5-F1
#
_entry.id   AF-A0A934GFH5-F1
#
_cell.length_a   1.000
_cell.length_b   1.000
_cell.length_c   1.000
_cell.angle_alpha   90.00
_cell.angle_beta   90.00
_cell.angle_gamma   90.00
#
_symmetry.space_group_name_H-M   'P 1'
#
loop_
_entity.id
_entity.type
_entity.pdbx_description
1 polymer ?
#
loop_
_entity_poly.entity_id
_entity_poly.type
_entity_poly.pdbx_seq_one_letter_code
_entity_poly.pdbx_strand_id
1 'polypeptide(L)'
;MPEDVKDVFGHAIDLAQAGGKHQDARAMSGFRSAGVLEVVEDFRSDTYRAVYTVKFAGWIYVLHCFQKKSKTGIKTPKKDMALINGRLKAAKQDYEIWQARQGAR
;
A
#
# COMPACT_ATOMS: atom_id res chain seq x y z
N MET A 1 5.67 14.73 -2.41
CA MET A 1 6.53 13.76 -1.69
C MET A 1 7.95 13.98 -2.17
N PRO A 2 8.95 14.02 -1.29
CA PRO A 2 10.37 14.16 -1.65
C PRO A 2 10.84 13.04 -2.57
N GLU A 3 11.90 13.26 -3.35
CA GLU A 3 12.45 12.24 -4.26
C GLU A 3 13.01 11.03 -3.49
N ASP A 4 13.82 11.24 -2.45
CA ASP A 4 14.37 10.14 -1.63
C ASP A 4 13.27 9.21 -1.07
N VAL A 5 12.12 9.79 -0.69
CA VAL A 5 10.96 9.02 -0.22
C VAL A 5 10.31 8.22 -1.35
N LYS A 6 10.25 8.78 -2.57
CA LYS A 6 9.74 8.07 -3.74
C LYS A 6 10.67 6.92 -4.11
N ASP A 7 11.98 7.09 -4.01
CA ASP A 7 12.95 6.04 -4.33
C ASP A 7 12.79 4.84 -3.41
N VAL A 8 12.68 5.06 -2.09
CA VAL A 8 12.43 3.99 -1.12
C VAL A 8 11.10 3.28 -1.42
N PHE A 9 10.01 4.04 -1.64
CA PHE A 9 8.71 3.44 -1.93
C PHE A 9 8.70 2.69 -3.26
N GLY A 10 9.36 3.23 -4.29
CA GLY A 10 9.50 2.63 -5.60
C GLY A 10 10.25 1.30 -5.51
N HIS A 11 11.41 1.29 -4.85
CA HIS A 11 12.18 0.07 -4.61
C HIS A 11 11.38 -0.99 -3.82
N ALA A 12 10.62 -0.56 -2.82
CA ALA A 12 9.81 -1.50 -2.04
C ALA A 12 8.67 -2.14 -2.86
N ILE A 13 8.05 -1.37 -3.74
CA ILE A 13 7.00 -1.84 -4.65
C ILE A 13 7.61 -2.75 -5.73
N ASP A 14 8.74 -2.37 -6.31
CA ASP A 14 9.45 -3.16 -7.31
C ASP A 14 9.86 -4.54 -6.78
N LEU A 15 10.44 -4.59 -5.57
CA LEU A 15 10.72 -5.85 -4.88
C LEU A 15 9.46 -6.69 -4.68
N ALA A 16 8.34 -6.06 -4.31
CA ALA A 16 7.08 -6.77 -4.15
C ALA A 16 6.56 -7.32 -5.49
N GLN A 17 6.73 -6.59 -6.59
CA GLN A 17 6.35 -7.04 -7.94
C GLN A 17 7.18 -8.25 -8.37
N ALA A 18 8.45 -8.31 -7.96
CA ALA A 18 9.33 -9.46 -8.16
C ALA A 18 9.02 -10.65 -7.21
N GLY A 19 7.97 -10.57 -6.39
CA GLY A 19 7.62 -11.60 -5.40
C GLY A 19 8.44 -11.56 -4.12
N GLY A 20 9.33 -10.58 -3.98
CA GLY A 20 10.08 -10.30 -2.78
C GLY A 20 9.30 -9.43 -1.78
N LYS A 21 9.99 -9.00 -0.74
CA LYS A 21 9.44 -8.10 0.27
C LYS A 21 10.54 -7.18 0.78
N HIS A 22 10.33 -5.88 0.68
CA HIS A 22 11.24 -4.90 1.27
C HIS A 22 11.36 -5.12 2.78
N GLN A 23 12.55 -4.95 3.34
CA GLN A 23 12.83 -5.18 4.76
C GLN A 23 11.90 -4.38 5.69
N ASP A 24 11.57 -3.15 5.28
CA ASP A 24 10.72 -2.23 6.05
C ASP A 24 9.22 -2.37 5.75
N ALA A 25 8.85 -3.24 4.80
CA ALA A 25 7.44 -3.51 4.53
C ALA A 25 6.82 -4.34 5.66
N ARG A 26 5.70 -3.88 6.22
CA ARG A 26 5.00 -4.56 7.32
C ARG A 26 3.50 -4.61 7.10
N ALA A 27 2.84 -5.58 7.73
CA ALA A 27 1.39 -5.68 7.65
C ALA A 27 0.73 -4.45 8.29
N MET A 28 -0.20 -3.84 7.56
CA MET A 28 -0.93 -2.67 8.06
C MET A 28 -1.99 -3.10 9.08
N SER A 29 -1.92 -2.52 10.29
CA SER A 29 -2.91 -2.77 11.33
C SER A 29 -4.33 -2.34 10.91
N GLY A 30 -5.35 -3.05 11.38
CA GLY A 30 -6.75 -2.75 11.07
C GLY A 30 -7.31 -3.50 9.86
N PHE A 31 -6.50 -4.31 9.18
CA PHE A 31 -6.93 -5.23 8.13
C PHE A 31 -6.85 -6.66 8.64
N ARG A 32 -7.94 -7.44 8.50
CA ARG A 32 -8.09 -8.80 9.06
C ARG A 32 -7.15 -9.86 8.46
N SER A 33 -6.28 -9.47 7.53
CA SER A 33 -5.39 -10.37 6.80
C SER A 33 -4.15 -9.59 6.37
N ALA A 34 -2.98 -10.23 6.38
CA ALA A 34 -1.67 -9.66 6.05
C ALA A 34 -1.50 -9.20 4.58
N GLY A 35 -2.59 -9.07 3.84
CA GLY A 35 -2.56 -8.73 2.43
C GLY A 35 -2.45 -7.24 2.12
N VAL A 36 -2.57 -6.36 3.12
CA VAL A 36 -2.29 -4.92 3.00
C VAL A 36 -1.01 -4.64 3.75
N LEU A 37 -0.01 -4.15 3.02
CA LEU A 37 1.31 -3.81 3.53
C LEU A 37 1.49 -2.30 3.55
N GLU A 38 2.29 -1.82 4.49
CA GLU A 38 2.77 -0.45 4.53
C GLU A 38 4.31 -0.42 4.57
N VAL A 39 4.88 0.59 3.91
CA VAL A 39 6.27 1.03 4.09
C VAL A 39 6.21 2.45 4.66
N VAL A 40 7.04 2.72 5.65
CA VAL A 40 7.10 4.01 6.35
C VAL A 40 8.48 4.58 6.13
N GLU A 41 8.54 5.84 5.70
CA GLU A 41 9.80 6.54 5.46
C GLU A 41 9.75 7.93 6.10
N ASP A 42 10.76 8.26 6.90
CA ASP A 42 10.87 9.55 7.56
C ASP A 42 11.80 10.46 6.75
N PHE A 43 11.34 11.68 6.46
CA PHE A 43 12.14 12.69 5.77
C PHE A 43 12.07 14.02 6.51
N ARG A 44 13.22 14.46 7.02
CA ARG A 44 13.35 15.66 7.88
C ARG A 44 12.46 15.55 9.11
N SER A 45 11.35 16.29 9.13
CA SER A 45 10.42 16.36 10.26
C SER A 45 9.08 15.69 9.99
N ASP A 46 8.97 14.99 8.85
CA ASP A 46 7.74 14.44 8.31
C ASP A 46 7.87 12.94 8.09
N THR A 47 6.80 12.20 8.39
CA THR A 47 6.69 10.77 8.13
C THR A 47 5.79 10.53 6.93
N TYR A 48 6.25 9.75 5.97
CA TYR A 48 5.50 9.32 4.81
C TYR A 48 5.16 7.84 4.91
N ARG A 49 4.06 7.44 4.27
CA ARG A 49 3.67 6.03 4.15
C ARG A 49 3.21 5.71 2.75
N ALA A 50 3.66 4.58 2.22
CA ALA A 50 3.06 3.92 1.07
C ALA A 50 2.31 2.69 1.57
N VAL A 51 1.08 2.51 1.09
CA VAL A 51 0.21 1.38 1.43
C VAL A 51 -0.18 0.68 0.14
N TYR A 52 0.01 -0.64 0.08
CA TYR A 52 -0.29 -1.44 -1.10
C TYR A 52 -0.82 -2.82 -0.72
N THR A 53 -1.42 -3.53 -1.68
CA THR A 53 -1.93 -4.90 -1.49
C THR A 53 -1.28 -5.86 -2.46
N VAL A 54 -0.97 -7.06 -1.96
CA VAL A 54 -0.36 -8.18 -2.69
C VAL A 54 -1.30 -9.40 -2.79
N LYS A 55 -2.56 -9.24 -2.41
CA LYS A 55 -3.55 -10.35 -2.39
C LYS A 55 -3.97 -10.87 -3.76
N PHE A 56 -3.76 -10.07 -4.79
CA PHE A 56 -4.29 -10.32 -6.12
C PHE A 56 -3.16 -10.90 -6.94
N ALA A 57 -3.28 -12.17 -7.33
CA ALA A 57 -2.19 -12.89 -7.99
C ALA A 57 -1.79 -12.18 -9.28
N GLY A 58 -0.50 -11.85 -9.42
CA GLY A 58 0.04 -11.12 -10.57
C GLY A 58 -0.18 -9.61 -10.54
N TRP A 59 -0.78 -9.05 -9.48
CA TRP A 59 -1.09 -7.62 -9.39
C TRP A 59 -0.70 -7.02 -8.04
N ILE A 60 -0.12 -5.82 -8.10
CA ILE A 60 0.08 -4.96 -6.95
C ILE A 60 -0.72 -3.69 -7.15
N TYR A 61 -1.58 -3.38 -6.18
CA TYR A 61 -2.30 -2.12 -6.15
C TYR A 61 -1.72 -1.24 -5.05
N VAL A 62 -1.15 -0.11 -5.46
CA VAL A 62 -0.79 0.98 -4.54
C VAL A 62 -2.08 1.68 -4.13
N LEU A 63 -2.45 1.51 -2.87
CA LEU A 63 -3.70 2.03 -2.31
C LEU A 63 -3.55 3.48 -1.87
N HIS A 64 -2.42 3.90 -1.30
CA HIS A 64 -2.23 5.28 -0.87
C HIS A 64 -0.77 5.60 -0.61
N CYS A 65 -0.31 6.78 -1.01
CA CYS A 65 0.98 7.34 -0.61
C CYS A 65 0.73 8.72 0.01
N PHE A 66 1.10 8.92 1.27
CA PHE A 66 0.74 10.13 1.99
C PHE A 66 1.75 10.52 3.06
N GLN A 67 1.80 11.82 3.34
CA GLN A 67 2.46 12.38 4.51
C GLN A 67 1.51 12.28 5.71
N LYS A 68 1.97 11.66 6.79
CA LYS A 68 1.24 11.65 8.06
C LYS A 68 1.31 13.04 8.67
N LYS A 69 0.18 13.75 8.69
CA LYS A 69 0.09 15.13 9.21
C LYS A 69 0.32 15.26 10.72
N SER A 70 -0.02 14.23 11.50
CA SER A 70 0.21 14.24 12.96
C SER A 70 1.59 13.66 13.28
N LYS A 71 2.45 14.46 13.92
CA LYS A 71 3.75 13.99 14.44
C LYS A 71 3.59 13.14 15.70
N THR A 72 2.46 13.25 16.39
CA THR A 72 2.14 12.49 17.60
C THR A 72 1.14 11.36 17.30
N GLY A 73 1.36 10.19 17.90
CA GLY A 73 0.50 9.00 17.77
C GLY A 73 0.91 8.01 16.68
N ILE A 74 0.81 6.71 16.98
CA ILE A 74 1.23 5.60 16.09
C ILE A 74 0.19 5.32 14.99
N LYS A 75 -1.08 5.64 15.26
CA LYS A 75 -2.23 5.28 14.43
C LYS A 75 -2.33 6.15 13.17
N THR A 76 -2.66 5.52 12.06
CA THR A 76 -3.04 6.19 10.82
C THR A 76 -4.34 6.99 11.03
N PRO A 77 -4.45 8.24 10.54
CA PRO A 77 -5.67 9.03 10.67
C PRO A 77 -6.89 8.33 10.08
N LYS A 78 -8.07 8.51 10.70
CA LYS A 78 -9.33 7.87 10.25
C LYS A 78 -9.65 8.15 8.78
N LYS A 79 -9.35 9.37 8.30
CA LYS A 79 -9.56 9.77 6.90
C LYS A 79 -8.73 8.93 5.93
N ASP A 80 -7.44 8.73 6.23
CA ASP A 80 -6.56 7.90 5.41
C ASP A 80 -6.98 6.43 5.47
N MET A 81 -7.36 5.93 6.65
CA MET A 81 -7.90 4.57 6.79
C MET A 81 -9.17 4.36 5.96
N ALA A 82 -10.09 5.32 5.94
CA ALA A 82 -11.30 5.25 5.14
C ALA A 82 -10.98 5.23 3.63
N LEU A 83 -10.04 6.07 3.19
CA LEU A 83 -9.59 6.12 1.80
C LEU A 83 -8.94 4.80 1.36
N ILE A 84 -8.07 4.23 2.20
CA ILE A 84 -7.41 2.94 1.93
C ILE A 84 -8.45 1.83 1.81
N ASN A 85 -9.45 1.78 2.70
CA ASN A 85 -10.53 0.79 2.61
C ASN A 85 -11.34 0.93 1.32
N GLY A 86 -11.70 2.17 0.95
CA GLY A 86 -12.42 2.44 -0.31
C GLY A 86 -11.63 2.00 -1.53
N ARG A 87 -10.33 2.32 -1.58
CA ARG A 87 -9.46 1.93 -2.70
C ARG A 87 -9.18 0.43 -2.74
N LEU A 88 -9.09 -0.24 -1.59
CA LEU A 88 -8.96 -1.70 -1.53
C LEU A 88 -10.22 -2.38 -2.09
N LYS A 89 -11.41 -1.85 -1.80
CA LYS A 89 -12.66 -2.34 -2.38
C LYS A 89 -12.66 -2.17 -3.90
N ALA A 90 -12.24 -1.00 -4.40
CA ALA A 90 -12.15 -0.74 -5.84
C ALA A 90 -11.13 -1.66 -6.53
N ALA A 91 -9.95 -1.86 -5.93
CA ALA A 91 -8.93 -2.78 -6.44
C ALA A 91 -9.43 -4.22 -6.51
N LYS A 92 -10.20 -4.67 -5.50
CA LYS A 92 -10.83 -5.99 -5.53
C LYS A 92 -11.79 -6.13 -6.71
N GLN A 93 -12.65 -5.14 -6.94
CA GLN A 93 -13.61 -5.16 -8.05
C GLN A 93 -12.91 -5.16 -9.42
N ASP A 94 -11.87 -4.34 -9.57
CA ASP A 94 -11.05 -4.31 -10.78
C ASP A 94 -10.40 -5.67 -11.08
N TYR A 95 -9.80 -6.28 -10.06
CA TYR A 95 -9.20 -7.62 -10.18
C TYR A 95 -10.23 -8.70 -10.51
N GLU A 96 -11.42 -8.68 -9.91
CA GLU A 96 -12.51 -9.63 -10.22
C GLU A 96 -12.99 -9.50 -11.67
N ILE A 97 -13.12 -8.26 -12.18
CA ILE A 97 -13.45 -8.00 -13.58
C ILE A 97 -12.35 -8.55 -14.51
N TRP A 98 -11.09 -8.31 -14.18
CA TRP A 98 -9.97 -8.86 -14.94
C TRP A 98 -9.99 -10.39 -14.93
N GLN A 99 -10.19 -11.02 -13.78
CA GLN A 99 -10.22 -12.47 -13.64
C GLN A 99 -11.37 -13.09 -14.46
N ALA A 100 -12.56 -12.49 -14.42
CA ALA A 100 -13.70 -12.94 -15.22
C ALA A 100 -13.43 -12.87 -16.74
N ARG A 101 -12.68 -11.86 -17.19
CA ARG A 101 -12.25 -11.73 -18.60
C ARG A 101 -11.21 -12.77 -19.00
N GLN A 102 -10.31 -13.16 -18.09
CA GLN A 102 -9.30 -14.20 -18.35
C GLN A 102 -9.92 -15.60 -18.37
N GLY A 103 -10.90 -15.88 -17.50
CA GLY A 103 -11.60 -17.17 -17.46
C GLY A 103 -12.61 -17.42 -18.59
N ALA A 104 -12.86 -16.42 -19.42
CA ALA A 104 -13.71 -16.52 -20.62
C ALA A 104 -12.92 -16.90 -21.89
N ARG A 105 -11.63 -17.22 -21.76
CA ARG A 105 -10.73 -17.68 -22.83
C ARG A 105 -10.45 -19.17 -22.71
#